data_AF-A0A6G3Z2N0-F1
#
_entry.id   AF-A0A6G3Z2N0-F1
#
_cell.length_a   1.000
_cell.length_b   1.000
_cell.length_c   1.000
_cell.angle_alpha   90.00
_cell.angle_beta   90.00
_cell.angle_gamma   90.00
#
_symmetry.space_group_name_H-M   'P 1'
#
loop_
_entity.id
_entity.type
_entity.pdbx_description
1 polymer ?
#
loop_
_entity_poly.entity_id
_entity_poly.type
_entity_poly.pdbx_seq_one_letter_code
_entity_poly.pdbx_strand_id
1 'polypeptide(L)'
;MRGIQQEGIVDTSTSGQDVRIAIIGDVHNQWDEQDAVALHSLKVDLVLLVGDFGNESVEVVRSIAALDLPKAAVFGNHDAWYTATPWGRRKCPYDRTHEDWVQTQIDLLGEAHVGYGKLDFPALNLTV
;
A
#
# COMPACT_ATOMS: atom_id res chain seq x y z
N MET A 1 -27.47 23.35 -54.89
CA MET A 1 -27.52 22.26 -53.90
C MET A 1 -26.34 22.43 -52.96
N ARG A 2 -26.58 22.90 -51.73
CA ARG A 2 -25.55 22.97 -50.68
C ARG A 2 -25.69 21.71 -49.84
N GLY A 3 -24.66 20.88 -49.81
CA GLY A 3 -24.58 19.72 -48.93
C GLY A 3 -24.33 20.17 -47.50
N ILE A 4 -25.17 19.73 -46.58
CA ILE A 4 -24.99 19.94 -45.15
C ILE A 4 -24.09 18.79 -44.67
N GLN A 5 -22.86 19.11 -44.25
CA GLN A 5 -22.03 18.18 -43.51
C GLN A 5 -22.60 18.07 -42.09
N GLN A 6 -22.91 16.86 -41.67
CA GLN A 6 -23.41 16.56 -40.34
C GLN A 6 -22.19 16.44 -39.42
N GLU A 7 -21.95 17.46 -38.59
CA GLU A 7 -20.88 17.42 -37.59
C GLU A 7 -21.15 16.32 -36.58
N GLY A 8 -20.18 15.41 -36.43
CA GLY A 8 -20.22 14.33 -35.46
C GLY A 8 -20.21 14.90 -34.04
N ILE A 9 -21.17 14.46 -33.24
CA ILE A 9 -21.17 14.67 -31.79
C ILE A 9 -19.97 13.90 -31.24
N VAL A 10 -18.93 14.63 -30.82
CA VAL A 10 -17.88 14.07 -29.97
C VAL A 10 -18.51 13.84 -28.63
N ASP A 11 -18.72 12.57 -28.27
CA ASP A 11 -19.11 12.19 -26.91
C ASP A 11 -17.94 12.53 -25.97
N THR A 12 -18.04 13.68 -25.30
CA THR A 12 -17.11 14.12 -24.27
C THR A 12 -17.50 13.61 -22.88
N SER A 13 -18.12 12.44 -22.78
CA SER A 13 -18.28 11.77 -21.49
C SER A 13 -16.93 11.25 -21.00
N THR A 14 -16.12 12.14 -20.41
CA THR A 14 -15.24 11.72 -19.32
C THR A 14 -16.14 11.25 -18.18
N SER A 15 -16.64 10.02 -18.31
CA SER A 15 -17.09 9.25 -17.16
C SER A 15 -15.84 9.02 -16.32
N GLY A 16 -15.63 9.89 -15.32
CA GLY A 16 -14.62 9.64 -14.31
C GLY A 16 -14.89 8.25 -13.77
N GLN A 17 -13.97 7.32 -13.98
CA GLN A 17 -14.09 5.99 -13.41
C GLN A 17 -14.05 6.17 -11.89
N ASP A 18 -15.08 5.70 -11.19
CA ASP A 18 -15.08 5.68 -9.74
C ASP A 18 -13.93 4.76 -9.27
N VAL A 19 -12.96 5.30 -8.53
CA VAL A 19 -11.84 4.54 -7.96
C VAL A 19 -12.19 4.10 -6.56
N ARG A 20 -12.17 2.79 -6.29
CA ARG A 20 -12.39 2.23 -4.95
C ARG A 20 -11.06 1.96 -4.27
N ILE A 21 -10.78 2.76 -3.24
CA ILE A 21 -9.55 2.65 -2.45
C ILE A 21 -9.87 2.02 -1.09
N ALA A 22 -9.14 0.98 -0.70
CA ALA A 22 -9.10 0.49 0.68
C ALA A 22 -7.95 1.18 1.43
N ILE A 23 -8.20 1.64 2.65
CA ILE A 23 -7.19 2.24 3.52
C ILE A 23 -7.10 1.39 4.79
N ILE A 24 -5.92 0.89 5.11
CA ILE A 24 -5.69 -0.12 6.15
C ILE A 24 -4.51 0.32 7.01
N GLY A 25 -4.66 0.33 8.31
CA GLY A 25 -3.61 0.66 9.28
C GLY A 25 -3.89 -0.01 10.62
N ASP A 26 -3.01 0.19 11.61
CA ASP A 26 -3.14 -0.38 12.96
C ASP A 26 -3.37 -1.90 12.94
N VAL A 27 -2.72 -2.58 12.00
CA VAL A 27 -2.88 -4.01 11.73
C VAL A 27 -2.42 -4.85 12.92
N HIS A 28 -1.31 -4.49 13.56
CA HIS A 28 -0.80 -5.15 14.78
C HIS A 28 -0.76 -6.69 14.73
N ASN A 29 -0.18 -7.25 13.66
CA ASN A 29 -0.13 -8.69 13.36
C ASN A 29 -1.49 -9.37 13.11
N GLN A 30 -2.57 -8.62 12.95
CA GLN A 30 -3.89 -9.13 12.55
C GLN A 30 -4.08 -9.01 11.04
N TRP A 31 -3.11 -9.54 10.30
CA TRP A 31 -3.17 -9.65 8.85
C TRP A 31 -3.01 -11.11 8.46
N ASP A 32 -3.97 -11.64 7.71
CA ASP A 32 -3.93 -13.00 7.18
C ASP A 32 -4.45 -13.06 5.73
N GLU A 33 -4.53 -14.28 5.19
CA GLU A 33 -4.97 -14.52 3.81
C GLU A 33 -6.43 -14.08 3.56
N GLN A 34 -7.27 -14.05 4.59
CA GLN A 34 -8.67 -13.64 4.47
C GLN A 34 -8.80 -12.14 4.20
N ASP A 35 -7.85 -11.32 4.68
CA ASP A 35 -7.82 -9.89 4.38
C ASP A 35 -7.62 -9.66 2.88
N ALA A 36 -6.70 -10.41 2.25
CA ALA A 36 -6.51 -10.37 0.81
C ALA A 36 -7.79 -10.80 0.05
N VAL A 37 -8.44 -11.89 0.50
CA VAL A 37 -9.71 -12.36 -0.10
C VAL A 37 -10.82 -11.31 0.05
N ALA A 38 -10.89 -10.63 1.20
CA ALA A 38 -11.85 -9.57 1.43
C ALA A 38 -11.62 -8.39 0.48
N LEU A 39 -10.37 -7.97 0.25
CA LEU A 39 -10.04 -6.89 -0.69
C LEU A 39 -10.46 -7.21 -2.13
N HIS A 40 -10.22 -8.45 -2.60
CA HIS A 40 -10.71 -8.89 -3.91
C HIS A 40 -12.25 -8.92 -3.97
N SER A 41 -12.91 -9.39 -2.90
CA SER A 41 -14.38 -9.44 -2.82
C SER A 41 -15.00 -8.04 -2.82
N LEU A 42 -14.32 -7.07 -2.21
CA LEU A 42 -14.68 -5.67 -2.20
C LEU A 42 -14.38 -4.98 -3.54
N LYS A 43 -13.70 -5.63 -4.49
CA LYS A 43 -13.35 -5.09 -5.81
C LYS A 43 -12.64 -3.73 -5.70
N VAL A 44 -11.64 -3.67 -4.82
CA VAL A 44 -10.82 -2.46 -4.66
C VAL A 44 -9.86 -2.34 -5.83
N ASP A 45 -9.63 -1.10 -6.28
CA ASP A 45 -8.69 -0.79 -7.35
C ASP A 45 -7.29 -0.48 -6.81
N LEU A 46 -7.21 -0.02 -5.56
CA LEU A 46 -5.97 0.37 -4.89
C LEU A 46 -6.08 0.12 -3.38
N VAL A 47 -4.98 -0.33 -2.78
CA VAL A 47 -4.84 -0.49 -1.32
C VAL A 47 -3.80 0.51 -0.80
N LEU A 48 -4.16 1.32 0.19
CA LEU A 48 -3.26 2.22 0.90
C LEU A 48 -3.04 1.71 2.32
N LEU A 49 -1.78 1.43 2.65
CA LEU A 49 -1.38 0.82 3.89
C LEU A 49 -0.67 1.86 4.75
N VAL A 50 -1.30 2.28 5.84
CA VAL A 50 -0.91 3.48 6.60
C VAL A 50 -0.11 3.18 7.87
N GLY A 51 0.48 1.99 7.95
CA GLY A 51 1.44 1.61 8.98
C GLY A 51 0.86 0.89 10.18
N ASP A 52 1.73 0.69 11.17
CA ASP A 52 1.50 -0.11 12.38
C ASP A 52 1.11 -1.56 12.04
N PHE A 53 1.87 -2.16 11.12
CA PHE A 53 1.78 -3.57 10.72
C PHE A 53 2.05 -4.52 11.88
N GLY A 54 2.99 -4.15 12.73
CA GLY A 54 3.33 -4.86 13.96
C GLY A 54 4.66 -4.35 14.52
N ASN A 55 5.14 -4.94 15.61
CA ASN A 55 6.45 -4.58 16.15
C ASN A 55 7.56 -5.13 15.25
N GLU A 56 7.91 -4.39 14.18
CA GLU A 56 8.87 -4.81 13.14
C GLU A 56 8.51 -6.17 12.51
N SER A 57 7.25 -6.35 12.12
CA SER A 57 6.72 -7.64 11.70
C SER A 57 7.03 -7.97 10.24
N VAL A 58 8.20 -8.57 10.02
CA VAL A 58 8.68 -8.96 8.67
C VAL A 58 7.70 -9.86 7.94
N GLU A 59 7.07 -10.83 8.62
CA GLU A 59 6.17 -11.78 7.97
C GLU A 59 4.83 -11.16 7.54
N VAL A 60 4.31 -10.22 8.32
CA VAL A 60 3.13 -9.44 7.92
C VAL A 60 3.45 -8.60 6.69
N VAL A 61 4.58 -7.88 6.70
CA VAL A 61 5.00 -7.06 5.56
C VAL A 61 5.29 -7.90 4.33
N ARG A 62 5.85 -9.12 4.49
CA ARG A 62 6.06 -10.07 3.40
C ARG A 62 4.72 -10.49 2.76
N SER A 63 3.71 -10.80 3.57
CA SER A 63 2.37 -11.14 3.08
C SER A 63 1.71 -9.97 2.34
N ILE A 64 1.78 -8.77 2.91
CA ILE A 64 1.34 -7.52 2.28
C ILE A 64 2.04 -7.27 0.93
N ALA A 65 3.37 -7.43 0.89
CA ALA A 65 4.15 -7.24 -0.32
C ALA A 65 3.72 -8.21 -1.42
N ALA A 66 3.30 -9.43 -1.07
CA ALA A 66 2.82 -10.45 -1.99
C ALA A 66 1.38 -10.24 -2.50
N LEU A 67 0.62 -9.26 -1.98
CA LEU A 67 -0.74 -8.95 -2.50
C LEU A 67 -0.73 -8.69 -4.01
N ASP A 68 -1.60 -9.35 -4.76
CA ASP A 68 -1.76 -9.10 -6.20
C ASP A 68 -2.80 -7.98 -6.45
N LEU A 69 -2.55 -6.83 -5.83
CA LEU A 69 -3.35 -5.61 -5.97
C LEU A 69 -2.41 -4.40 -6.01
N PRO A 70 -2.75 -3.35 -6.80
CA PRO A 70 -2.04 -2.07 -6.72
C PRO A 70 -2.02 -1.58 -5.27
N LYS A 71 -0.84 -1.19 -4.79
CA LYS A 71 -0.69 -0.77 -3.39
C LYS A 71 0.38 0.29 -3.21
N ALA A 72 0.17 1.13 -2.20
CA ALA A 72 1.20 2.00 -1.65
C ALA A 72 1.15 1.90 -0.13
N ALA A 73 2.29 2.04 0.52
CA ALA A 73 2.46 1.77 1.93
C ALA A 73 3.40 2.77 2.59
N VAL A 74 3.08 3.12 3.84
CA VAL A 74 3.95 3.85 4.75
C VAL A 74 4.09 3.07 6.05
N PHE A 75 5.18 3.30 6.76
CA PHE A 75 5.43 2.66 8.06
C PHE A 75 4.98 3.56 9.20
N GLY A 76 4.38 2.93 10.22
CA GLY A 76 4.02 3.54 11.50
C GLY A 76 5.15 3.39 12.52
N ASN A 77 4.89 3.85 13.75
CA ASN A 77 5.89 3.77 14.80
C ASN A 77 6.10 2.34 15.34
N HIS A 78 5.09 1.47 15.25
CA HIS A 78 5.25 0.06 15.63
C HIS A 78 6.17 -0.67 14.65
N ASP A 79 6.21 -0.27 13.39
CA ASP A 79 7.05 -0.92 12.38
C ASP A 79 8.55 -0.68 12.56
N ALA A 80 8.92 0.18 13.51
CA ALA A 80 10.29 0.41 14.00
C ALA A 80 10.40 0.27 15.53
N TRP A 81 9.52 -0.51 16.17
CA TRP A 81 9.36 -0.56 17.63
C TRP A 81 10.64 -0.91 18.39
N TYR A 82 11.38 -1.92 17.94
CA TYR A 82 12.61 -2.38 18.59
C TYR A 82 13.82 -1.52 18.22
N THR A 83 13.73 -0.73 17.16
CA THR A 83 14.82 0.08 16.63
C THR A 83 14.76 1.53 17.13
N ALA A 84 13.58 2.14 17.17
CA ALA A 84 13.40 3.58 17.36
C ALA A 84 13.71 4.05 18.79
N THR A 85 13.44 3.25 19.82
CA THR A 85 13.56 3.70 21.23
C THR A 85 14.55 2.89 22.06
N PRO A 86 15.19 3.48 23.09
CA PRO A 86 16.04 2.72 24.01
C PRO A 86 15.30 1.58 24.72
N TRP A 87 14.02 1.75 25.01
CA TRP A 87 13.20 0.72 25.64
C TRP A 87 12.88 -0.43 24.68
N GLY A 88 12.53 -0.10 23.43
CA GLY A 88 12.30 -1.08 22.37
C GLY A 88 13.55 -1.92 22.11
N ARG A 89 14.72 -1.28 22.00
CA ARG A 89 16.01 -1.98 21.81
C ARG A 89 16.31 -3.01 22.90
N ARG A 90 15.91 -2.75 24.15
CA ARG A 90 16.07 -3.71 25.27
C ARG A 90 15.11 -4.89 25.20
N LYS A 91 14.03 -4.77 24.43
CA LYS A 91 13.02 -5.81 24.22
C LYS A 91 13.10 -6.44 22.83
N CYS A 92 14.14 -6.12 22.08
CA CYS A 92 14.36 -6.63 20.73
C CYS A 92 14.47 -8.17 20.77
N PRO A 93 13.63 -8.90 19.99
CA PRO A 93 13.61 -10.36 20.02
C PRO A 93 14.66 -10.99 19.10
N TYR A 94 15.45 -10.19 18.38
CA TYR A 94 16.43 -10.64 17.41
C TYR A 94 17.79 -9.98 17.64
N ASP A 95 18.83 -10.53 17.02
CA ASP A 95 20.18 -9.97 17.12
C ASP A 95 20.41 -8.90 16.06
N ARG A 96 20.39 -7.64 16.51
CA ARG A 96 20.58 -6.44 15.67
C ARG A 96 21.98 -6.31 15.05
N THR A 97 22.92 -7.19 15.41
CA THR A 97 24.24 -7.26 14.75
C THR A 97 24.24 -8.17 13.52
N HIS A 98 23.21 -9.02 13.40
CA HIS A 98 23.06 -9.97 12.30
C HIS A 98 21.84 -9.67 11.42
N GLU A 99 20.81 -9.01 11.98
CA GLU A 99 19.53 -8.78 11.30
C GLU A 99 19.10 -7.32 11.44
N ASP A 100 18.42 -6.80 10.41
CA ASP A 100 17.76 -5.49 10.42
C ASP A 100 16.34 -5.65 9.87
N TRP A 101 15.38 -5.85 10.77
CA TRP A 101 13.98 -6.04 10.41
C TRP A 101 13.32 -4.77 9.86
N VAL A 102 13.79 -3.57 10.24
CA VAL A 102 13.30 -2.32 9.64
C VAL A 102 13.71 -2.25 8.17
N GLN A 103 15.00 -2.47 7.88
CA GLN A 103 15.48 -2.47 6.51
C GLN A 103 14.82 -3.60 5.69
N THR A 104 14.66 -4.79 6.28
CA THR A 104 14.00 -5.92 5.61
C THR A 104 12.57 -5.58 5.20
N GLN A 105 11.79 -4.91 6.06
CA GLN A 105 10.43 -4.48 5.72
C GLN A 105 10.43 -3.47 4.57
N ILE A 106 11.34 -2.49 4.59
CA ILE A 106 11.49 -1.50 3.50
C ILE A 106 11.82 -2.22 2.18
N ASP A 107 12.77 -3.14 2.21
CA ASP A 107 13.20 -3.90 1.03
C ASP A 107 12.07 -4.78 0.47
N LEU A 108 11.25 -5.37 1.34
CA LEU A 108 10.09 -6.18 0.94
C LEU A 108 9.02 -5.36 0.22
N LEU A 109 8.72 -4.15 0.71
CA LEU A 109 7.75 -3.27 0.05
C LEU A 109 8.30 -2.65 -1.24
N GLY A 110 9.61 -2.44 -1.33
CA GLY A 110 10.25 -1.88 -2.53
C GLY A 110 9.60 -0.57 -2.97
N GLU A 111 9.21 -0.48 -4.24
CA GLU A 111 8.58 0.71 -4.83
C GLU A 111 7.22 1.06 -4.21
N ALA A 112 6.55 0.10 -3.55
CA ALA A 112 5.29 0.38 -2.87
C ALA A 112 5.48 1.22 -1.60
N HIS A 113 6.70 1.31 -1.04
CA HIS A 113 6.98 2.15 0.12
C HIS A 113 7.12 3.63 -0.28
N VAL A 114 6.20 4.47 0.19
CA VAL A 114 6.11 5.90 -0.17
C VAL A 114 6.29 6.85 1.00
N GLY A 115 6.87 6.42 2.13
CA GLY A 115 6.95 7.23 3.37
C GLY A 115 7.57 8.62 3.21
N TYR A 116 8.48 8.79 2.24
CA TYR A 116 9.08 10.08 1.86
C TYR A 116 9.00 10.34 0.35
N GLY A 117 8.15 9.61 -0.35
CA GLY A 117 8.06 9.59 -1.81
C GLY A 117 6.63 9.76 -2.30
N LYS A 118 6.41 9.31 -3.53
CA LYS A 118 5.09 9.20 -4.14
C LYS A 118 5.09 8.01 -5.10
N LEU A 119 3.91 7.47 -5.39
CA LEU A 119 3.72 6.44 -6.40
C LEU A 119 2.59 6.86 -7.34
N ASP A 120 2.88 6.83 -8.64
CA ASP A 120 1.93 7.17 -9.69
C ASP A 120 1.18 5.91 -10.13
N PHE A 121 -0.14 5.98 -10.20
CA PHE A 121 -1.05 4.96 -10.75
C PHE A 121 -1.77 5.52 -11.98
N PRO A 122 -1.13 5.53 -13.18
CA PRO A 122 -1.69 6.14 -14.38
C PRO A 122 -3.04 5.55 -14.80
N ALA A 123 -3.23 4.24 -14.60
CA ALA A 123 -4.49 3.55 -14.91
C ALA A 123 -5.66 4.06 -14.06
N LEU A 124 -5.37 4.62 -12.87
CA LEU A 124 -6.35 5.19 -11.95
C LEU A 124 -6.40 6.73 -12.02
N ASN A 125 -5.53 7.35 -12.85
CA ASN A 125 -5.31 8.80 -12.88
C ASN A 125 -5.07 9.38 -11.47
N LEU A 126 -4.26 8.69 -10.67
CA LEU A 126 -4.02 9.00 -9.26
C LEU A 126 -2.52 8.95 -8.93
N THR A 127 -2.06 9.87 -8.10
CA THR A 127 -0.76 9.83 -7.43
C THR A 127 -1.01 9.82 -5.93
N VAL A 128 -0.29 8.98 -5.20
CA VAL A 128 -0.31 8.92 -3.74
C VAL A 128 1.07 9.11 -3.15
#